data_AF-A0A7K1JKG8-F1
#
_entry.id   AF-A0A7K1JKG8-F1
#
_cell.length_a   1.000
_cell.length_b   1.000
_cell.length_c   1.000
_cell.angle_alpha   90.00
_cell.angle_beta   90.00
_cell.angle_gamma   90.00
#
_symmetry.space_group_name_H-M   'P 1'
#
loop_
_entity.id
_entity.type
_entity.pdbx_description
1 polymer ?
#
loop_
_entity_poly.entity_id
_entity_poly.type
_entity_poly.pdbx_seq_one_letter_code
_entity_poly.pdbx_strand_id
1 'polypeptide(L)'
;MRQRIGLAAAGAVVTVLAAGCTTHHSATPGSASAAPPSPSTSAAVAAGPCTLPHFGNLLEWLHEPGKPDRAVRVSDVDAAKCEPTLNNWTANLAQGPGVCYMIGWDSENVGYPVKAVPAPKLTKAMDTIGDGC
;
A
#
# COMPACT_ATOMS: atom_id res chain seq x y z
N MET A 1 -5.27 -25.68 -37.03
CA MET A 1 -6.56 -24.94 -36.96
C MET A 1 -6.31 -23.63 -36.23
N ARG A 2 -6.54 -22.49 -36.89
CA ARG A 2 -6.39 -21.13 -36.34
C ARG A 2 -7.77 -20.63 -35.89
N GLN A 3 -7.90 -20.15 -34.66
CA GLN A 3 -9.12 -19.52 -34.15
C GLN A 3 -8.67 -18.38 -33.21
N ARG A 4 -8.55 -17.16 -33.73
CA ARG A 4 -9.52 -16.05 -33.85
C ARG A 4 -9.52 -15.13 -32.62
N ILE A 5 -9.01 -13.93 -32.87
CA ILE A 5 -9.00 -12.69 -32.08
C ILE A 5 -10.43 -12.15 -31.92
N GLY A 6 -10.71 -11.45 -30.82
CA GLY A 6 -11.85 -10.54 -30.75
C GLY A 6 -11.98 -9.81 -29.41
N LEU A 7 -11.35 -8.64 -29.30
CA LEU A 7 -11.62 -7.61 -28.30
C LEU A 7 -13.10 -7.16 -28.35
N ALA A 8 -13.68 -6.83 -27.20
CA ALA A 8 -14.71 -5.80 -27.11
C ALA A 8 -14.64 -5.11 -25.74
N ALA A 9 -14.21 -3.85 -25.77
CA ALA A 9 -14.33 -2.89 -24.68
C ALA A 9 -15.62 -2.07 -24.87
N ALA A 10 -16.33 -1.79 -23.78
CA ALA A 10 -17.35 -0.76 -23.67
C ALA A 10 -17.37 -0.38 -22.17
N GLY A 11 -17.30 0.88 -21.74
CA GLY A 11 -17.86 2.09 -22.31
C GLY A 11 -18.85 2.66 -21.28
N ALA A 12 -18.46 3.74 -20.61
CA ALA A 12 -19.04 4.36 -19.41
C ALA A 12 -20.48 4.89 -19.54
N VAL A 13 -21.18 5.13 -18.41
CA VAL A 13 -22.03 6.32 -18.18
C VAL A 13 -22.16 6.62 -16.67
N VAL A 14 -21.84 7.86 -16.27
CA VAL A 14 -22.15 8.47 -14.97
C VAL A 14 -23.52 9.14 -15.06
N THR A 15 -24.42 8.87 -14.13
CA THR A 15 -25.70 9.58 -13.98
C THR A 15 -25.78 10.27 -12.62
N VAL A 16 -25.70 11.61 -12.65
CA VAL A 16 -26.02 12.49 -11.53
C VAL A 16 -27.51 12.81 -11.64
N LEU A 17 -28.29 12.42 -10.63
CA LEU A 17 -29.70 12.81 -10.49
C LEU A 17 -29.82 13.78 -9.32
N ALA A 18 -29.95 15.05 -9.67
CA ALA A 18 -30.45 16.10 -8.78
C ALA A 18 -31.98 16.19 -8.96
N ALA A 19 -32.72 16.04 -7.87
CA ALA A 19 -34.13 16.39 -7.78
C ALA A 19 -34.43 16.85 -6.34
N GLY A 20 -34.84 18.10 -6.18
CA GLY A 20 -35.13 18.72 -4.90
C GLY A 20 -36.58 18.54 -4.44
N CYS A 21 -36.89 19.08 -3.25
CA CYS A 21 -38.23 19.50 -2.83
C CYS A 21 -38.11 20.68 -1.83
N THR A 22 -38.84 21.74 -2.12
CA THR A 22 -39.07 22.96 -1.33
C THR A 22 -40.08 22.73 -0.20
N THR A 23 -39.83 23.31 0.99
CA THR A 23 -40.91 23.72 1.92
C THR A 23 -40.49 24.97 2.71
N HIS A 24 -41.37 25.98 2.68
CA HIS A 24 -41.29 27.27 3.36
C HIS A 24 -41.37 27.15 4.90
N HIS A 25 -40.58 27.94 5.63
CA HIS A 25 -40.95 28.45 6.96
C HIS A 25 -40.38 29.87 7.14
N SER A 26 -41.29 30.83 7.31
CA SER A 26 -41.01 32.19 7.77
C SER A 26 -40.78 32.17 9.28
N ALA A 27 -39.61 32.60 9.73
CA ALA A 27 -39.42 33.12 11.09
C ALA A 27 -38.17 34.02 11.11
N THR A 28 -38.37 35.30 11.38
CA THR A 28 -37.34 36.30 11.69
C THR A 28 -36.54 35.89 12.93
N PRO A 29 -35.20 36.01 12.89
CA PRO A 29 -34.42 36.29 14.09
C PRO A 29 -33.67 37.62 13.96
N GLY A 30 -33.57 38.31 15.09
CA GLY A 30 -32.97 39.64 15.21
C GLY A 30 -31.52 39.73 14.78
N SER A 31 -31.11 40.97 14.55
CA SER A 31 -29.72 41.37 14.33
C SER A 31 -28.82 40.88 15.46
N ALA A 32 -27.89 39.99 15.13
CA ALA A 32 -26.61 39.85 15.81
C ALA A 32 -25.57 39.53 14.73
N SER A 33 -24.77 40.53 14.36
CA SER A 33 -23.61 40.35 13.47
C SER A 33 -22.53 39.62 14.26
N ALA A 34 -22.54 38.29 14.18
CA ALA A 34 -21.42 37.46 14.64
C ALA A 34 -20.50 37.23 13.45
N ALA A 35 -19.25 37.69 13.55
CA ALA A 35 -18.21 37.40 12.59
C ALA A 35 -18.03 35.87 12.44
N PRO A 36 -17.77 35.35 11.23
CA PRO A 36 -17.49 33.93 11.06
C PRO A 36 -16.22 33.58 11.86
N PRO A 37 -16.21 32.47 12.61
CA PRO A 37 -14.97 31.99 13.22
C PRO A 37 -13.98 31.68 12.10
N SER A 38 -12.80 32.28 12.17
CA SER A 38 -11.69 31.93 11.28
C SER A 38 -11.45 30.42 11.37
N PRO A 39 -11.21 29.72 10.25
CA PRO A 39 -10.81 28.32 10.32
C PRO A 39 -9.49 28.28 11.08
N SER A 40 -9.54 27.75 12.30
CA SER A 40 -8.34 27.37 13.04
C SER A 40 -7.60 26.39 12.15
N THR A 41 -6.54 26.86 11.50
CA THR A 41 -5.54 26.01 10.90
C THR A 41 -4.91 25.30 12.09
N SER A 42 -5.39 24.09 12.38
CA SER A 42 -4.64 23.16 13.23
C SER A 42 -3.25 23.09 12.61
N ALA A 43 -2.29 23.74 13.27
CA ALA A 43 -0.89 23.56 12.95
C ALA A 43 -0.67 22.04 12.96
N ALA A 44 -0.27 21.49 11.81
CA ALA A 44 0.12 20.09 11.75
C ALA A 44 1.23 19.92 12.79
N VAL A 45 0.90 19.24 13.89
CA VAL A 45 1.89 18.87 14.90
C VAL A 45 2.94 18.08 14.15
N ALA A 46 4.17 18.60 14.11
CA ALA A 46 5.29 17.86 13.55
C ALA A 46 5.29 16.49 14.23
N ALA A 47 5.11 15.42 13.45
CA ALA A 47 5.17 14.07 13.98
C ALA A 47 6.53 13.95 14.68
N GLY A 48 6.51 13.66 15.99
CA GLY A 48 7.73 13.40 16.74
C GLY A 48 8.53 12.25 16.10
N PRO A 49 9.77 12.00 16.56
CA PRO A 49 10.55 10.88 16.06
C PRO A 49 9.75 9.58 16.21
N CYS A 50 9.79 8.69 15.21
CA CYS A 50 9.10 7.42 15.29
C CYS A 50 9.63 6.59 16.47
N THR A 51 8.76 6.25 17.42
CA THR A 51 9.13 5.54 18.66
C THR A 51 8.72 4.08 18.66
N LEU A 52 8.40 3.50 17.50
CA LEU A 52 8.07 2.08 17.44
C LEU A 52 9.29 1.22 17.82
N PRO A 53 9.09 0.15 18.61
CA PRO A 53 10.15 -0.79 18.89
C PRO A 53 10.60 -1.47 17.60
N HIS A 54 11.92 -1.56 17.42
CA HIS A 54 12.57 -2.27 16.32
C HIS A 54 13.04 -3.64 16.83
N PHE A 55 12.55 -4.72 16.22
CA PHE A 55 12.89 -6.09 16.61
C PHE A 55 13.90 -6.74 15.67
N GLY A 56 14.09 -6.17 14.47
CA GLY A 56 15.13 -6.60 13.55
C GLY A 56 14.79 -6.29 12.10
N ASN A 57 15.38 -7.07 11.20
CA ASN A 57 15.19 -6.90 9.77
C ASN A 57 14.38 -8.04 9.17
N LEU A 58 13.70 -7.73 8.08
CA LEU A 58 13.05 -8.68 7.20
C LEU A 58 13.90 -8.84 5.94
N LEU A 59 13.76 -10.00 5.31
CA LEU A 59 14.25 -10.29 3.97
C LEU A 59 13.07 -10.31 3.03
N GLU A 60 13.10 -9.46 2.01
CA GLU A 60 12.18 -9.52 0.88
C GLU A 60 12.91 -10.18 -0.29
N TRP A 61 12.36 -11.28 -0.81
CA TRP A 61 12.87 -11.97 -1.97
C TRP A 61 11.86 -11.94 -3.10
N LEU A 62 12.35 -11.85 -4.33
CA LEU A 62 11.54 -11.71 -5.52
C LEU A 62 12.08 -12.53 -6.69
N HIS A 63 11.20 -13.34 -7.26
CA HIS A 63 11.33 -13.96 -8.57
C HIS A 63 10.44 -13.28 -9.61
N GLU A 64 11.06 -12.85 -10.71
CA GLU A 64 10.36 -12.35 -11.90
C GLU A 64 10.83 -13.13 -13.12
N PRO A 65 9.92 -13.68 -13.96
CA PRO A 65 10.32 -14.41 -15.15
C PRO A 65 11.23 -13.59 -16.07
N GLY A 66 12.35 -14.19 -16.48
CA GLY A 66 13.34 -13.55 -17.36
C GLY A 66 14.30 -12.59 -16.66
N LYS A 67 14.23 -12.44 -15.33
CA LYS A 67 15.19 -11.68 -14.52
C LYS A 67 15.86 -12.60 -13.49
N PRO A 68 17.10 -12.30 -13.05
CA PRO A 68 17.67 -13.02 -11.91
C PRO A 68 16.89 -12.69 -10.64
N ASP A 69 16.68 -13.72 -9.82
CA ASP A 69 16.06 -13.56 -8.51
C ASP A 69 16.89 -12.59 -7.66
N ARG A 70 16.20 -11.80 -6.84
CA ARG A 70 16.83 -10.79 -5.98
C ARG A 70 16.27 -10.85 -4.59
N ALA A 71 17.06 -10.36 -3.64
CA ALA A 71 16.61 -10.11 -2.30
C ALA A 71 17.11 -8.76 -1.78
N VAL A 72 16.36 -8.19 -0.85
CA VAL A 72 16.76 -7.00 -0.09
C VAL A 72 16.49 -7.23 1.39
N ARG A 73 17.27 -6.54 2.22
CA ARG A 73 17.05 -6.48 3.66
C ARG A 73 16.34 -5.17 3.96
N VAL A 74 15.22 -5.25 4.67
CA VAL A 74 14.42 -4.08 5.08
C VAL A 74 14.23 -4.08 6.58
N SER A 75 14.00 -2.91 7.17
CA SER A 75 13.61 -2.79 8.58
C SER A 75 12.22 -3.37 8.79
N ASP A 76 11.95 -3.92 9.98
CA ASP A 76 10.59 -4.28 10.41
C ASP A 76 9.70 -3.07 10.74
N VAL A 77 10.27 -1.87 10.73
CA VAL A 77 9.57 -0.59 10.89
C VAL A 77 9.73 0.27 9.62
N ASP A 78 8.61 0.69 9.05
CA ASP A 78 8.52 1.76 8.05
C ASP A 78 8.65 3.10 8.80
N ALA A 79 9.86 3.62 8.88
CA ALA A 79 10.15 4.86 9.59
C ALA A 79 9.46 6.09 8.99
N ALA A 80 9.10 6.05 7.70
CA ALA A 80 8.43 7.17 7.03
C ALA A 80 6.96 7.27 7.43
N LYS A 81 6.30 6.13 7.65
CA LYS A 81 4.90 6.07 8.12
C LYS A 81 4.78 5.88 9.64
N CYS A 82 5.89 5.56 10.30
CA CYS A 82 5.92 5.11 11.68
C CYS A 82 4.94 3.96 11.95
N GLU A 83 5.04 2.91 11.15
CA GLU A 83 4.23 1.69 11.24
C GLU A 83 5.11 0.44 11.09
N PRO A 84 4.69 -0.74 11.56
CA PRO A 84 5.32 -2.00 11.18
C PRO A 84 5.34 -2.17 9.65
N THR A 85 6.48 -2.54 9.07
CA THR A 85 6.63 -2.74 7.62
C THR A 85 5.61 -3.74 7.08
N LEU A 86 5.32 -4.80 7.85
CA LEU A 86 4.35 -5.84 7.49
C LEU A 86 2.90 -5.33 7.35
N ASN A 87 2.55 -4.15 7.88
CA ASN A 87 1.20 -3.60 7.69
C ASN A 87 0.94 -3.23 6.23
N ASN A 88 1.98 -2.88 5.47
CA ASN A 88 1.85 -2.35 4.12
C ASN A 88 2.78 -3.05 3.10
N TRP A 89 3.40 -4.18 3.46
CA TRP A 89 4.42 -4.82 2.63
C TRP A 89 3.89 -5.30 1.27
N THR A 90 2.60 -5.61 1.18
CA THR A 90 1.96 -6.06 -0.07
C THR A 90 1.48 -4.94 -0.98
N ALA A 91 1.44 -3.69 -0.48
CA ALA A 91 0.71 -2.60 -1.12
C ALA A 91 1.23 -2.21 -2.51
N ASN A 92 2.51 -2.46 -2.80
CA ASN A 92 3.18 -2.03 -4.04
C ASN A 92 3.88 -3.17 -4.78
N LEU A 93 3.54 -4.43 -4.46
CA LEU A 93 4.13 -5.57 -5.15
C LEU A 93 3.63 -5.61 -6.61
N ALA A 94 4.56 -5.66 -7.56
CA ALA A 94 4.21 -5.81 -8.97
C ALA A 94 3.60 -7.19 -9.20
N GLN A 95 2.41 -7.25 -9.80
CA GLN A 95 1.73 -8.50 -10.11
C GLN A 95 2.01 -8.93 -11.54
N GLY A 96 2.03 -10.23 -11.79
CA GLY A 96 2.16 -10.78 -13.13
C GLY A 96 2.31 -12.30 -13.10
N PRO A 97 2.09 -12.98 -14.24
CA PRO A 97 2.22 -14.42 -14.32
C PRO A 97 3.63 -14.88 -13.96
N GLY A 98 3.73 -15.87 -13.08
CA GLY A 98 4.99 -16.45 -12.66
C GLY A 98 5.83 -15.54 -11.77
N VAL A 99 5.30 -14.42 -11.28
CA VAL A 99 5.99 -13.59 -10.28
C VAL A 99 5.80 -14.22 -8.90
N CYS A 100 6.83 -14.20 -8.07
CA CYS A 100 6.76 -14.66 -6.68
C CYS A 100 7.50 -13.73 -5.73
N TYR A 101 6.83 -13.37 -4.64
CA TYR A 101 7.41 -12.65 -3.52
C TYR A 101 7.43 -13.55 -2.30
N MET A 102 8.52 -13.49 -1.53
CA MET A 102 8.61 -14.10 -0.22
C MET A 102 9.12 -13.05 0.76
N ILE A 103 8.54 -13.04 1.96
CA ILE A 103 9.05 -12.21 3.06
C ILE A 103 9.29 -13.10 4.28
N GLY A 104 10.37 -12.85 5.01
CA GLY A 104 10.68 -13.60 6.21
C GLY A 104 11.64 -12.86 7.13
N TRP A 105 11.70 -13.26 8.39
CA TRP A 105 12.66 -12.69 9.33
C TRP A 105 14.09 -13.05 8.95
N ASP A 106 14.99 -12.08 9.04
CA ASP A 106 16.43 -12.30 8.83
C ASP A 106 17.01 -13.28 9.86
N SER A 107 16.56 -13.17 11.11
CA SER A 107 16.96 -14.03 12.23
C SER A 107 16.57 -15.50 12.01
N GLU A 108 15.56 -15.78 11.20
CA GLU A 108 15.14 -17.14 10.84
C GLU A 108 15.84 -17.67 9.58
N ASN A 109 16.54 -16.80 8.84
CA ASN A 109 17.31 -17.10 7.63
C ASN A 109 18.79 -16.75 7.85
N VAL A 110 19.39 -17.29 8.91
CA VAL A 110 20.76 -16.96 9.33
C VAL A 110 21.77 -17.21 8.21
N GLY A 111 22.58 -16.20 7.91
CA GLY A 111 23.63 -16.27 6.89
C GLY A 111 23.13 -16.07 5.45
N TYR A 112 21.88 -15.64 5.27
CA TYR A 112 21.31 -15.44 3.94
C TYR A 112 22.11 -14.43 3.08
N PRO A 113 22.49 -14.80 1.85
CA PRO A 113 23.37 -13.98 1.02
C PRO A 113 22.58 -12.94 0.20
N VAL A 114 22.15 -11.84 0.84
CA VAL A 114 21.31 -10.78 0.22
C VAL A 114 21.85 -10.25 -1.11
N LYS A 115 23.18 -10.26 -1.32
CA LYS A 115 23.83 -9.74 -2.54
C LYS A 115 24.09 -10.81 -3.61
N ALA A 116 23.66 -12.06 -3.40
CA ALA A 116 23.81 -13.11 -4.40
C ALA A 116 22.98 -12.82 -5.65
N VAL A 117 23.51 -13.18 -6.82
CA VAL A 117 22.83 -13.05 -8.11
C VAL A 117 22.97 -14.39 -8.87
N PRO A 118 21.90 -15.17 -9.05
CA PRO A 118 20.57 -14.97 -8.47
C PRO A 118 20.57 -15.15 -6.94
N ALA A 119 19.67 -14.45 -6.25
CA ALA A 119 19.45 -14.62 -4.82
C ALA A 119 18.70 -15.95 -4.57
N PRO A 120 19.17 -16.82 -3.67
CA PRO A 120 18.47 -18.08 -3.38
C PRO A 120 17.11 -17.82 -2.74
N LYS A 121 16.10 -18.70 -2.93
CA LYS A 121 14.82 -18.59 -2.22
C LYS A 121 15.01 -18.54 -0.69
N LEU A 122 14.13 -17.82 0.00
CA LEU A 122 14.13 -17.82 1.47
C LEU A 122 13.82 -19.23 1.99
N THR A 123 14.56 -19.67 3.02
CA THR A 123 14.35 -20.99 3.63
C THR A 123 13.18 -20.96 4.61
N LYS A 124 12.98 -19.83 5.29
CA LYS A 124 11.89 -19.57 6.22
C LYS A 124 11.17 -18.30 5.81
N ALA A 125 10.13 -18.45 4.99
CA ALA A 125 9.22 -17.36 4.68
C ALA A 125 8.05 -17.35 5.67
N MET A 126 7.69 -16.15 6.11
CA MET A 126 6.48 -15.88 6.88
C MET A 126 5.26 -15.76 5.97
N ASP A 127 5.45 -15.15 4.80
CA ASP A 127 4.41 -14.99 3.79
C ASP A 127 5.00 -15.15 2.38
N THR A 128 4.16 -15.59 1.45
CA THR A 128 4.52 -15.91 0.07
C THR A 128 3.37 -15.56 -0.85
N ILE A 129 3.63 -14.74 -1.87
CA ILE A 129 2.60 -14.16 -2.75
C ILE A 129 2.99 -14.36 -4.20
N GLY A 130 2.04 -14.85 -5.00
CA GLY A 130 2.20 -15.05 -6.45
C GLY A 130 2.12 -16.51 -6.87
N ASP A 131 1.91 -16.74 -8.16
CA ASP A 131 1.77 -18.06 -8.77
C ASP A 131 3.11 -18.64 -9.24
N GLY A 132 4.18 -17.84 -9.26
CA GLY A 132 5.55 -18.29 -9.57
C GLY A 132 6.30 -18.84 -8.36
N CYS A 133 5.61 -19.00 -7.23
CA CYS A 133 6.16 -19.60 -6.02
C CYS A 133 6.13 -21.13 -6.16
#